data_AF-A0A496VDL5-F1
#
_entry.id   AF-A0A496VDL5-F1
#
_cell.length_a   1.000
_cell.length_b   1.000
_cell.length_c   1.000
_cell.angle_alpha   90.00
_cell.angle_beta   90.00
_cell.angle_gamma   90.00
#
_symmetry.space_group_name_H-M   'P 1'
#
loop_
_entity.id
_entity.type
_entity.pdbx_description
1 polymer ?
#
loop_
_entity_poly.entity_id
_entity_poly.type
_entity_poly.pdbx_seq_one_letter_code
_entity_poly.pdbx_strand_id
1 'polypeptide(L)'
;MVEIKSFLNVSQVTDLEKAMGQYILYRRLLKKQEPERKLYLAVPTHAFEGIFSQQVGLIAIEELDMTLIVFSVSGEEKLLWKIP
;
A
#
# COMPACT_ATOMS: atom_id res chain seq x y z
N MET A 1 -7.27 -8.87 2.92
CA MET A 1 -6.29 -8.22 3.81
C MET A 1 -5.89 -6.91 3.18
N VAL A 2 -5.75 -5.84 3.98
CA VAL A 2 -5.32 -4.52 3.49
C VAL A 2 -4.07 -4.12 4.26
N GLU A 3 -2.98 -3.87 3.53
CA GLU A 3 -1.74 -3.32 4.08
C GLU A 3 -1.74 -1.81 3.81
N ILE A 4 -1.68 -0.99 4.86
CA ILE A 4 -1.79 0.48 4.75
C ILE A 4 -0.38 1.08 4.78
N LYS A 5 -0.07 1.95 3.81
CA LYS A 5 1.20 2.69 3.74
C LYS A 5 0.96 4.18 3.63
N SER A 6 1.70 4.95 4.42
CA SER A 6 1.55 6.41 4.48
C SER A 6 2.42 7.17 3.47
N PHE A 7 3.52 6.57 2.97
CA PHE A 7 4.43 7.20 2.00
C PHE A 7 4.88 8.62 2.42
N LEU A 8 5.25 8.75 3.71
CA LEU A 8 5.65 10.03 4.33
C LEU A 8 7.17 10.19 4.43
N ASN A 9 7.95 9.20 3.98
CA ASN A 9 9.40 9.32 3.98
C ASN A 9 9.86 10.39 2.98
N VAL A 10 10.99 11.02 3.27
CA VAL A 10 11.67 11.96 2.36
C VAL A 10 11.92 11.31 1.00
N SER A 11 12.22 10.01 0.99
CA SER A 11 12.33 9.22 -0.24
C SER A 11 11.14 8.26 -0.37
N GLN A 12 10.20 8.60 -1.24
CA GLN A 12 9.10 7.69 -1.60
C GLN A 12 9.59 6.41 -2.29
N VAL A 13 10.79 6.42 -2.89
CA VAL A 13 11.43 5.21 -3.45
C VAL A 13 11.72 4.21 -2.34
N THR A 14 12.27 4.67 -1.20
CA THR A 14 12.55 3.80 -0.05
C THR A 14 11.27 3.22 0.55
N ASP A 15 10.18 3.99 0.55
CA ASP A 15 8.87 3.47 0.98
C ASP A 15 8.31 2.45 -0.01
N LEU A 16 8.51 2.66 -1.32
CA LEU A 16 8.12 1.71 -2.37
C LEU A 16 8.88 0.39 -2.23
N GLU A 17 10.20 0.40 -2.06
CA GLU A 17 11.02 -0.80 -1.85
C GLU A 17 10.52 -1.63 -0.66
N LYS A 18 10.23 -0.96 0.46
CA LYS A 18 9.67 -1.61 1.65
C LYS A 18 8.28 -2.19 1.39
N ALA A 19 7.41 -1.42 0.74
CA ALA A 19 6.05 -1.87 0.40
C ALA A 19 6.08 -3.09 -0.52
N MET A 20 6.96 -3.11 -1.53
CA MET A 20 7.15 -4.26 -2.42
C MET A 20 7.59 -5.51 -1.65
N GLY A 21 8.60 -5.39 -0.79
CA GLY A 21 9.08 -6.51 0.01
C GLY A 21 7.99 -7.12 0.90
N GLN A 22 7.22 -6.27 1.59
CA GLN A 22 6.11 -6.71 2.43
C GLN A 22 4.96 -7.29 1.62
N TYR A 23 4.61 -6.69 0.48
CA TYR A 23 3.56 -7.20 -0.40
C TYR A 23 3.88 -8.62 -0.89
N ILE A 24 5.12 -8.87 -1.34
CA ILE A 24 5.58 -10.20 -1.76
C ILE A 24 5.49 -11.20 -0.61
N LEU A 25 5.99 -10.82 0.58
CA LEU A 25 5.98 -11.68 1.75
C LEU A 25 4.55 -12.09 2.14
N TYR A 26 3.64 -11.13 2.26
CA TYR A 26 2.27 -11.39 2.67
C TYR A 26 1.47 -12.10 1.60
N ARG A 27 1.64 -11.77 0.32
CA ARG A 27 0.98 -12.51 -0.78
C ARG A 27 1.37 -13.99 -0.78
N ARG A 28 2.65 -14.30 -0.53
CA ARG A 28 3.12 -15.68 -0.41
C ARG A 28 2.53 -16.40 0.81
N LEU A 29 2.41 -15.72 1.94
CA LEU A 29 1.82 -16.27 3.16
C LEU A 29 0.32 -16.57 2.96
N LEU A 30 -0.43 -15.59 2.43
CA LEU A 30 -1.86 -15.72 2.14
C LEU A 30 -2.13 -16.84 1.14
N LYS A 31 -1.32 -16.97 0.08
CA LYS A 31 -1.47 -18.06 -0.88
C LYS A 31 -1.37 -19.46 -0.22
N LYS A 32 -0.61 -19.59 0.87
CA LYS A 32 -0.46 -20.86 1.59
C LYS A 32 -1.55 -21.11 2.63
N GLN A 33 -1.95 -20.07 3.35
CA GLN A 33 -2.84 -20.21 4.50
C GLN A 33 -4.31 -19.99 4.14
N GLU A 34 -4.57 -19.04 3.25
CA GLU A 34 -5.90 -18.50 2.95
C GLU A 34 -5.97 -18.08 1.48
N PRO A 35 -5.91 -19.03 0.53
CA PRO A 35 -5.70 -18.75 -0.90
C PRO A 35 -6.79 -17.86 -1.54
N GLU A 36 -8.01 -17.90 -1.01
CA GLU A 36 -9.13 -17.05 -1.45
C GLU A 36 -8.99 -15.59 -0.97
N ARG A 37 -8.08 -15.30 -0.04
CA ARG A 37 -7.92 -13.98 0.56
C ARG A 37 -7.03 -13.10 -0.29
N LYS A 38 -7.64 -12.08 -0.91
CA LYS A 38 -6.92 -11.05 -1.68
C LYS A 38 -6.16 -10.09 -0.76
N LEU A 39 -4.96 -9.69 -1.21
CA LEU A 39 -4.14 -8.66 -0.60
C LEU A 39 -4.29 -7.36 -1.38
N TYR A 40 -4.52 -6.26 -0.67
CA TYR A 40 -4.56 -4.92 -1.22
C TYR A 40 -3.51 -4.05 -0.53
N LEU A 41 -2.85 -3.18 -1.29
CA LEU A 41 -2.00 -2.13 -0.74
C LEU A 41 -2.80 -0.82 -0.73
N ALA A 42 -3.13 -0.32 0.45
CA ALA A 42 -3.79 0.98 0.59
C ALA A 42 -2.74 2.09 0.65
N VAL A 43 -2.86 3.07 -0.26
CA VAL A 43 -1.93 4.19 -0.41
C VAL A 43 -2.68 5.52 -0.48
N PRO A 44 -2.14 6.61 0.07
CA PRO A 44 -2.78 7.90 0.02
C PRO A 44 -2.72 8.49 -1.40
N THR A 45 -3.64 9.40 -1.72
CA THR A 45 -3.70 10.08 -3.01
C THR A 45 -2.35 10.69 -3.43
N HIS A 46 -1.60 11.30 -2.49
CA HIS A 46 -0.29 11.89 -2.80
C HIS A 46 0.76 10.87 -3.24
N ALA A 47 0.69 9.63 -2.76
CA ALA A 47 1.60 8.57 -3.18
C ALA A 47 1.18 8.00 -4.53
N PHE A 48 -0.13 7.85 -4.73
CA PHE A 48 -0.70 7.40 -6.00
C PHE A 48 -0.35 8.34 -7.16
N GLU A 49 -0.55 9.65 -6.95
CA GLU A 49 -0.20 10.70 -7.92
C GLU A 49 1.32 10.94 -8.00
N GLY A 50 2.05 10.64 -6.92
CA GLY A 50 3.50 10.72 -6.83
C GLY A 50 4.22 9.49 -7.37
N ILE A 51 4.89 8.73 -6.50
CA ILE A 51 5.76 7.62 -6.91
C ILE A 51 5.07 6.55 -7.78
N PHE A 52 3.77 6.29 -7.59
CA PHE A 52 3.04 5.29 -8.38
C PHE A 52 2.65 5.76 -9.79
N SER A 53 2.69 7.06 -10.08
CA SER A 53 2.53 7.58 -11.44
C SER A 53 3.85 7.59 -12.23
N GLN A 54 4.99 7.41 -11.55
CA GLN A 54 6.31 7.32 -12.16
C GLN A 54 6.61 5.92 -12.68
N GLN A 55 7.54 5.81 -13.63
CA GLN A 55 7.90 4.54 -14.28
C GLN A 55 8.26 3.43 -13.27
N VAL A 56 8.97 3.77 -12.19
CA VAL A 56 9.34 2.80 -11.14
C VAL A 56 8.12 2.22 -10.42
N GLY A 57 7.11 3.05 -10.14
CA GLY A 57 5.87 2.62 -9.50
C GLY A 57 4.99 1.82 -10.44
N LEU A 58 4.89 2.22 -11.71
CA LEU A 58 4.14 1.50 -12.74
C LEU A 58 4.70 0.08 -12.94
N ILE A 59 6.03 -0.06 -13.05
CA ILE A 59 6.70 -1.36 -13.15
C ILE A 59 6.40 -2.21 -11.90
N ALA A 60 6.46 -1.62 -10.70
CA ALA A 60 6.16 -2.34 -9.47
C ALA A 60 4.70 -2.84 -9.40
N ILE A 61 3.75 -2.06 -9.90
CA ILE A 61 2.34 -2.46 -9.97
C ILE A 61 2.17 -3.64 -10.93
N GLU A 62 2.75 -3.54 -12.13
CA GLU A 62 2.63 -4.54 -13.19
C GLU A 62 3.29 -5.87 -12.81
N GLU A 63 4.57 -5.84 -12.46
CA GLU A 63 5.36 -7.05 -12.16
C GLU A 63 4.85 -7.82 -10.93
N LEU A 64 4.29 -7.11 -9.95
CA LEU A 64 3.78 -7.72 -8.72
C LEU A 64 2.28 -8.02 -8.77
N ASP A 65 1.60 -7.64 -9.85
CA ASP A 65 0.14 -7.69 -9.96
C ASP A 65 -0.49 -7.07 -8.68
N MET A 66 -0.02 -5.84 -8.40
CA MET A 66 -0.32 -5.15 -7.14
C MET A 66 -1.70 -4.51 -7.22
N THR A 67 -2.61 -4.92 -6.33
CA THR A 67 -3.93 -4.29 -6.25
C THR A 67 -3.89 -3.13 -5.26
N LEU A 68 -4.07 -1.91 -5.78
CA LEU A 68 -4.05 -0.68 -4.98
C LEU A 68 -5.46 -0.29 -4.51
N ILE A 69 -5.53 0.25 -3.29
CA ILE A 69 -6.66 1.04 -2.80
C ILE A 69 -6.14 2.45 -2.57
N VAL A 70 -6.70 3.44 -3.28
CA VAL A 70 -6.31 4.84 -3.11
C VAL A 70 -7.25 5.50 -2.11
N PHE A 71 -6.71 6.15 -1.09
CA PHE A 71 -7.50 6.87 -0.09
C PHE A 71 -7.08 8.33 0.02
N SER A 72 -8.04 9.22 0.24
CA SER A 72 -7.75 10.61 0.59
C SER A 72 -7.57 10.73 2.10
N VAL A 73 -6.55 11.47 2.54
CA VAL A 73 -6.44 11.90 3.93
C VAL A 73 -7.08 13.29 4.03
N SER A 74 -8.36 13.36 4.38
CA SER A 74 -9.00 14.62 4.74
C SER A 74 -8.62 14.97 6.19
N GLY A 75 -7.93 16.10 6.36
CA GLY A 75 -7.32 16.50 7.63
C GLY A 75 -8.27 16.97 8.74
N GLU A 76 -9.54 16.58 8.74
CA GLU A 76 -10.55 17.15 9.66
C GLU A 76 -11.25 16.16 10.59
N GLU A 77 -10.90 14.87 10.59
CA GLU A 77 -11.43 13.97 11.61
C GLU A 77 -10.48 13.89 12.81
N LYS A 78 -10.93 14.46 13.94
CA LYS A 78 -10.29 14.23 15.24
C LYS A 78 -10.22 12.72 15.47
N LEU A 79 -9.00 12.20 15.68
CA LEU A 79 -8.79 10.82 16.13
C LEU A 79 -9.58 10.60 17.41
N LEU A 80 -10.68 9.84 17.30
CA LEU A 80 -11.55 9.54 18.43
C LEU A 80 -11.19 8.15 18.96
N TRP A 81 -10.59 8.11 20.14
CA TRP A 81 -10.41 6.86 20.86
C TRP A 81 -11.77 6.36 21.34
N LYS A 82 -12.33 5.35 20.66
CA LYS A 82 -13.46 4.58 21.17
C LYS A 82 -12.93 3.32 21.84
N ILE A 83 -13.02 3.28 23.16
CA ILE A 83 -12.87 2.05 23.94
C ILE A 83 -14.28 1.44 24.08
N PRO A 84 -14.47 0.12 23.90
CA PRO A 84 -15.76 -0.55 24.11
C PRO A 84 -16.35 -0.32 25.50
#